data_AF-A6LN05-F1
#
_entry.id   AF-A6LN05-F1
#
_cell.length_a   1.000
_cell.length_b   1.000
_cell.length_c   1.000
_cell.angle_alpha   90.00
_cell.angle_beta   90.00
_cell.angle_gamma   90.00
#
_symmetry.space_group_name_H-M   'P 1'
#
loop_
_entity.id
_entity.type
_entity.pdbx_description
1 polymer ?
#
loop_
_entity_poly.entity_id
_entity_poly.type
_entity_poly.pdbx_seq_one_letter_code
_entity_poly.pdbx_strand_id
1 'polypeptide(L)'
;MADVMKNDRSWKNIPPAGSSKREDMPAHVFLDPKNKRYPYKKYVDGKWKVSCAGLLAAYRRAIMNKDSEIANKARSLAIQYKCPWANK
;
A
#
# COMPACT_ATOMS: atom_id res chain seq x y z
N MET A 1 5.09 -2.34 -15.55
CA MET A 1 5.06 -1.75 -14.18
C MET A 1 3.97 -0.69 -13.97
N ALA A 2 3.36 -0.10 -15.01
CA ALA A 2 2.29 0.90 -14.89
C ALA A 2 0.85 0.32 -14.81
N ASP A 3 0.66 -0.91 -15.28
CA ASP A 3 -0.67 -1.53 -15.44
C ASP A 3 -1.43 -1.80 -14.13
N VAL A 4 -0.73 -2.25 -13.07
CA VAL A 4 -1.37 -2.65 -11.80
C VAL A 4 -2.08 -1.46 -11.12
N MET A 5 -1.56 -0.25 -11.30
CA MET A 5 -2.20 0.97 -10.78
C MET A 5 -3.33 1.50 -11.67
N LYS A 6 -3.29 1.24 -12.99
CA LYS A 6 -4.37 1.66 -13.90
C LYS A 6 -5.61 0.79 -13.75
N ASN A 7 -5.45 -0.50 -13.44
CA ASN A 7 -6.57 -1.44 -13.29
C ASN A 7 -7.27 -1.38 -11.92
N ASP A 8 -6.60 -0.87 -10.87
CA ASP A 8 -7.19 -0.76 -9.54
C ASP A 8 -7.82 0.63 -9.34
N ARG A 9 -9.04 0.83 -9.88
CA ARG A 9 -9.79 2.11 -9.76
C ARG A 9 -9.96 2.56 -8.30
N SER A 10 -10.02 1.61 -7.35
CA SER A 10 -10.09 1.92 -5.91
C SER A 10 -8.85 2.62 -5.36
N TRP A 11 -7.69 2.47 -6.01
CA TRP A 11 -6.43 3.08 -5.55
C TRP A 11 -6.25 4.54 -6.00
N LYS A 12 -7.17 5.09 -6.81
CA LYS A 12 -7.22 6.54 -7.11
C LYS A 12 -7.67 7.39 -5.91
N ASN A 13 -8.44 6.81 -4.98
CA ASN A 13 -9.06 7.51 -3.86
C ASN A 13 -8.36 7.22 -2.52
N ILE A 14 -7.02 7.14 -2.49
CA ILE A 14 -6.30 7.04 -1.21
C ILE A 14 -6.38 8.41 -0.53
N PRO A 15 -6.82 8.48 0.73
CA PRO A 15 -6.84 9.73 1.45
C PRO A 15 -5.43 10.34 1.59
N PRO A 16 -5.27 11.66 1.40
CA PRO A 16 -3.98 12.32 1.57
C PRO A 16 -3.47 12.18 3.01
N ALA A 17 -2.15 12.28 3.18
CA ALA A 17 -1.54 12.29 4.51
C ALA A 17 -2.11 13.48 5.32
N GLY A 18 -2.53 13.24 6.57
CA GLY A 18 -3.16 14.27 7.41
C GLY A 18 -4.66 14.51 7.17
N SER A 19 -5.32 13.75 6.29
CA SER A 19 -6.79 13.79 6.21
C SER A 19 -7.42 12.93 7.32
N SER A 20 -8.54 13.38 7.88
CA SER A 20 -9.29 12.68 8.93
C SER A 20 -9.59 11.22 8.53
N LYS A 21 -9.99 11.02 7.26
CA LYS A 21 -10.22 9.69 6.68
C LYS A 21 -9.04 8.73 6.78
N ARG A 22 -7.80 9.24 6.84
CA ARG A 22 -6.58 8.44 7.02
C ARG A 22 -6.27 8.17 8.48
N GLU A 23 -6.67 9.06 9.37
CA GLU A 23 -6.51 8.89 10.82
C GLU A 23 -7.50 7.87 11.37
N ASP A 24 -8.72 7.82 10.81
CA ASP A 24 -9.75 6.81 11.06
C ASP A 24 -9.37 5.40 10.54
N MET A 25 -8.37 5.30 9.66
CA MET A 25 -7.92 4.01 9.16
C MET A 25 -7.14 3.25 10.26
N PRO A 26 -7.46 1.96 10.48
CA PRO A 26 -6.80 1.18 11.53
C PRO A 26 -5.34 0.88 11.18
N ALA A 27 -4.46 0.85 12.19
CA ALA A 27 -3.02 0.77 12.00
C ALA A 27 -2.54 -0.43 11.14
N HIS A 28 -3.28 -1.54 11.15
CA HIS A 28 -2.94 -2.77 10.40
C HIS A 28 -3.07 -2.65 8.86
N VAL A 29 -3.56 -1.53 8.34
CA VAL A 29 -3.67 -1.24 6.89
C VAL A 29 -2.45 -0.51 6.34
N PHE A 30 -1.56 -0.09 7.24
CA PHE A 30 -0.31 0.62 6.96
C PHE A 30 0.87 -0.32 7.15
N LEU A 31 1.90 -0.19 6.31
CA LEU A 31 3.17 -0.89 6.52
C LEU A 31 3.96 -0.30 7.68
N ASP A 32 3.73 0.98 7.97
CA ASP A 32 4.22 1.65 9.16
C ASP A 32 3.04 2.04 10.06
N PRO A 33 2.64 1.16 10.99
CA PRO A 33 1.53 1.40 11.90
C PRO A 33 1.81 2.53 12.90
N LYS A 34 3.07 2.78 13.26
CA LYS A 34 3.45 3.82 14.24
C LYS A 34 3.15 5.21 13.70
N ASN A 35 3.49 5.47 12.44
CA ASN A 35 3.28 6.78 11.82
C ASN A 35 2.06 6.81 10.87
N LYS A 36 1.28 5.72 10.77
CA LYS A 36 0.19 5.55 9.79
C LYS A 36 0.62 5.90 8.35
N ARG A 37 1.83 5.49 7.99
CA ARG A 37 2.44 5.74 6.67
C ARG A 37 2.30 4.50 5.78
N TYR A 38 2.30 4.74 4.46
CA TYR A 38 2.30 3.68 3.45
C TYR A 38 1.09 2.72 3.54
N PRO A 39 -0.14 3.18 3.22
CA PRO A 39 -1.30 2.31 3.16
C PRO A 39 -1.12 1.29 2.04
N TYR A 40 -1.49 0.05 2.30
CA TYR A 40 -1.40 -1.05 1.33
C TYR A 40 -2.67 -1.91 1.26
N LYS A 41 -3.52 -1.86 2.29
CA LYS A 41 -4.84 -2.50 2.26
C LYS A 41 -5.90 -1.55 1.75
N LYS A 42 -6.88 -2.09 1.03
CA LYS A 42 -8.11 -1.41 0.61
C LYS A 42 -9.31 -2.03 1.31
N TYR A 43 -10.32 -1.21 1.59
CA TYR A 43 -11.57 -1.67 2.15
C TYR A 43 -12.50 -2.09 1.00
N VAL A 44 -12.82 -3.38 0.91
CA VAL A 44 -13.67 -3.96 -0.15
C VAL A 44 -14.58 -5.00 0.49
N ASP A 45 -15.88 -4.89 0.25
CA ASP A 45 -16.92 -5.78 0.80
C ASP A 45 -16.89 -5.87 2.34
N GLY A 46 -16.74 -4.74 3.03
CA GLY A 46 -16.71 -4.70 4.49
C GLY A 46 -15.41 -5.23 5.13
N LYS A 47 -14.40 -5.61 4.33
CA LYS A 47 -13.14 -6.18 4.81
C LYS A 47 -11.92 -5.45 4.25
N TRP A 48 -10.87 -5.36 5.07
CA TRP A 48 -9.56 -4.86 4.64
C TRP A 48 -8.80 -5.95 3.87
N LYS A 49 -8.74 -5.82 2.55
CA LYS A 49 -8.02 -6.74 1.66
C LYS A 49 -6.70 -6.12 1.22
N VAL A 50 -5.64 -6.93 1.15
CA VAL A 50 -4.34 -6.50 0.62
C VAL A 50 -4.49 -6.18 -0.87
N SER A 51 -4.01 -5.01 -1.31
CA SER A 51 -3.97 -4.66 -2.72
C SER A 51 -2.53 -4.64 -3.23
N CYS A 52 -2.30 -5.33 -4.36
CA CYS A 52 -1.03 -5.27 -5.07
C CYS A 52 -0.71 -3.86 -5.57
N ALA A 53 -1.71 -3.07 -5.97
CA ALA A 53 -1.51 -1.67 -6.33
C ALA A 53 -1.04 -0.86 -5.12
N GLY A 54 -1.57 -1.19 -3.93
CA GLY A 54 -1.19 -0.52 -2.70
C GLY A 54 0.19 -0.84 -2.18
N LEU A 55 0.57 -2.11 -2.25
CA LEU A 55 1.95 -2.50 -1.95
C LEU A 55 2.93 -1.84 -2.94
N LEU A 56 2.58 -1.70 -4.23
CA LEU A 56 3.43 -1.01 -5.20
C LEU A 56 3.55 0.50 -4.91
N ALA A 57 2.45 1.14 -4.52
CA ALA A 57 2.45 2.56 -4.15
C ALA A 57 3.31 2.80 -2.92
N ALA A 58 3.13 1.96 -1.91
CA ALA A 58 3.90 1.98 -0.68
C ALA A 58 5.39 1.77 -0.97
N TYR A 59 5.74 0.76 -1.77
CA TYR A 59 7.10 0.47 -2.20
C TYR A 59 7.76 1.67 -2.90
N ARG A 60 7.09 2.24 -3.91
CA ARG A 60 7.63 3.41 -4.65
C ARG A 60 7.83 4.61 -3.74
N ARG A 61 6.87 4.88 -2.85
CA ARG A 61 6.95 6.02 -1.93
C ARG A 61 8.05 5.82 -0.89
N ALA A 62 8.24 4.60 -0.39
CA ALA A 62 9.31 4.25 0.53
C ALA A 62 10.69 4.43 -0.14
N ILE A 63 10.85 3.99 -1.39
CA ILE A 63 12.07 4.25 -2.17
C ILE A 63 12.34 5.74 -2.33
N MET A 64 11.33 6.54 -2.70
CA MET A 64 11.48 7.99 -2.83
C MET A 64 11.88 8.67 -1.52
N ASN A 65 11.38 8.17 -0.39
CA ASN A 65 11.70 8.67 0.95
C ASN A 65 12.98 8.05 1.55
N LYS A 66 13.70 7.18 0.82
CA LYS A 66 14.88 6.44 1.28
C LYS A 66 14.60 5.48 2.47
N ASP A 67 13.34 5.08 2.67
CA ASP A 67 12.90 4.12 3.69
C ASP A 67 13.08 2.67 3.18
N SER A 68 14.33 2.18 3.16
CA SER A 68 14.67 0.85 2.64
C SER A 68 13.97 -0.30 3.39
N GLU A 69 13.80 -0.19 4.71
CA GLU A 69 13.08 -1.19 5.51
C GLU A 69 11.62 -1.35 5.08
N ILE A 70 10.92 -0.24 4.86
CA ILE A 70 9.52 -0.26 4.43
C ILE A 70 9.42 -0.76 2.99
N ALA A 71 10.34 -0.37 2.12
CA ALA A 71 10.39 -0.86 0.75
C ALA A 71 10.58 -2.39 0.73
N ASN A 72 11.49 -2.93 1.53
CA ASN A 72 11.70 -4.37 1.64
C ASN A 72 10.46 -5.08 2.20
N LYS A 73 9.83 -4.56 3.26
CA LYS A 73 8.56 -5.10 3.77
C LYS A 73 7.46 -5.11 2.71
N ALA A 74 7.30 -4.01 1.96
CA ALA A 74 6.31 -3.91 0.88
C ALA A 74 6.55 -4.97 -0.20
N ARG A 75 7.82 -5.16 -0.61
CA ARG A 75 8.21 -6.16 -1.60
C ARG A 75 7.98 -7.59 -1.09
N SER A 76 8.40 -7.91 0.13
CA SER A 76 8.20 -9.24 0.72
C SER A 76 6.73 -9.62 0.81
N LEU A 77 5.88 -8.69 1.26
CA LEU A 77 4.42 -8.90 1.23
C LEU A 77 3.93 -9.08 -0.21
N ALA A 78 4.39 -8.28 -1.16
CA ALA A 78 3.95 -8.42 -2.54
C ALA A 78 4.34 -9.76 -3.16
N ILE A 79 5.48 -10.33 -2.79
CA ILE A 79 5.87 -11.70 -3.17
C ILE A 79 4.93 -12.72 -2.51
N GLN A 80 4.68 -12.59 -1.21
CA GLN A 80 3.78 -13.49 -0.45
C GLN A 80 2.36 -13.52 -1.04
N TYR A 81 1.84 -12.35 -1.43
CA TYR A 81 0.53 -12.20 -2.06
C TYR A 81 0.55 -12.41 -3.59
N LYS A 82 1.67 -12.92 -4.14
CA LYS A 82 1.85 -13.24 -5.56
C LYS A 82 1.49 -12.07 -6.51
N CYS A 83 1.86 -10.85 -6.11
CA CYS A 83 1.60 -9.67 -6.90
C CYS A 83 2.44 -9.67 -8.18
N PRO A 84 1.84 -9.36 -9.35
CA PRO A 84 2.49 -9.50 -10.65
C PRO A 84 3.70 -8.57 -10.85
N TRP A 85 3.84 -7.52 -10.04
CA TRP A 85 4.98 -6.60 -10.11
C TRP A 85 6.16 -7.02 -9.22
N ALA A 86 5.94 -7.87 -8.22
CA ALA A 86 6.95 -8.28 -7.25
C ALA A 86 7.57 -9.64 -7.58
N ASN A 87 6.93 -10.42 -8.45
CA ASN A 87 7.36 -11.74 -8.89
C ASN A 87 8.22 -11.67 -10.19
N LYS A 88 8.85 -10.52 -10.45
CA LYS A 88 9.76 -10.30 -11.58
C LYS A 88 11.19 -10.15 -11.09
#